data_AF-A0A350H796-F1
#
_entry.id   AF-A0A350H796-F1
#
_cell.length_a   1.000
_cell.length_b   1.000
_cell.length_c   1.000
_cell.angle_alpha   90.00
_cell.angle_beta   90.00
_cell.angle_gamma   90.00
#
_symmetry.space_group_name_H-M   'P 1'
#
loop_
_entity.id
_entity.type
_entity.pdbx_description
1 polymer ?
#
loop_
_entity_poly.entity_id
_entity_poly.type
_entity_poly.pdbx_seq_one_letter_code
_entity_poly.pdbx_strand_id
1 'polypeptide(L)'
;MTVNEFMLNLIGENWSEKEWIEEQDLINKDYQIDRKNAARILHMYLLNELSIKDVKDITPAYVIKDLFDCRVCANHIAQIYLRGLMEPIKIGEICIFDLHGDVNDEEIKNIKCKLSAIINT
;
A
#
# COMPACT_ATOMS: atom_id res chain seq x y z
N MET A 1 -11.05 -6.42 3.04
CA MET A 1 -11.79 -6.01 1.81
C MET A 1 -11.19 -6.71 0.60
N THR A 2 -11.94 -6.81 -0.49
CA THR A 2 -11.44 -7.35 -1.76
C THR A 2 -10.53 -6.37 -2.49
N VAL A 3 -9.76 -6.84 -3.47
CA VAL A 3 -8.99 -5.97 -4.37
C VAL A 3 -9.90 -4.96 -5.08
N ASN A 4 -11.08 -5.40 -5.55
CA ASN A 4 -12.08 -4.53 -6.16
C ASN A 4 -12.56 -3.42 -5.22
N GLU A 5 -12.91 -3.77 -3.99
CA GLU A 5 -13.34 -2.80 -2.97
C GLU A 5 -12.21 -1.82 -2.64
N PHE A 6 -10.98 -2.31 -2.49
CA PHE A 6 -9.81 -1.48 -2.23
C PHE A 6 -9.59 -0.45 -3.34
N MET A 7 -9.60 -0.90 -4.59
CA MET A 7 -9.41 -0.05 -5.77
C MET A 7 -10.54 0.97 -5.90
N LEU A 8 -11.80 0.55 -5.78
CA LEU A 8 -12.96 1.46 -5.81
C LEU A 8 -12.84 2.53 -4.71
N ASN A 9 -12.39 2.16 -3.51
CA ASN A 9 -12.17 3.10 -2.44
C ASN A 9 -11.00 4.06 -2.72
N LEU A 10 -9.92 3.56 -3.32
CA LEU A 10 -8.71 4.33 -3.61
C LEU A 10 -8.95 5.37 -4.71
N ILE A 11 -9.46 4.94 -5.87
CA ILE A 11 -9.56 5.80 -7.07
C ILE A 11 -10.97 6.34 -7.33
N GLY A 12 -12.00 5.82 -6.66
CA GLY A 12 -13.37 6.33 -6.76
C GLY A 12 -14.12 5.99 -8.06
N GLU A 13 -13.53 5.18 -8.93
CA GLU A 13 -14.12 4.74 -10.20
C GLU A 13 -13.91 3.23 -10.42
N ASN A 14 -14.72 2.65 -11.32
CA ASN A 14 -14.48 1.30 -11.81
C ASN A 14 -13.14 1.28 -12.54
N TRP A 15 -12.26 0.36 -12.16
CA TRP A 15 -10.95 0.20 -12.74
C TRP A 15 -10.95 -0.96 -13.75
N SER A 16 -10.30 -0.74 -14.89
CA SER A 16 -9.95 -1.78 -15.85
C SER A 16 -8.49 -1.56 -16.26
N GLU A 17 -7.70 -2.64 -16.30
CA GLU A 17 -6.36 -2.72 -16.93
C GLU A 17 -5.54 -1.40 -16.88
N LYS A 18 -5.38 -0.80 -15.68
CA LYS A 18 -4.44 0.31 -15.52
C LYS A 18 -3.03 -0.25 -15.69
N GLU A 19 -2.14 0.44 -16.40
CA GLU A 19 -0.78 -0.05 -16.72
C GLU A 19 0.06 -0.39 -15.48
N TRP A 20 -0.31 0.15 -14.33
CA TRP A 20 0.40 0.01 -13.06
C TRP A 20 -0.21 -1.06 -12.13
N ILE A 21 -1.24 -1.77 -12.60
CA ILE A 21 -1.86 -2.91 -11.94
C ILE A 21 -1.32 -4.21 -12.53
N GLU A 22 -1.06 -5.20 -11.68
CA GLU A 22 -0.51 -6.48 -12.14
C GLU A 22 -1.62 -7.45 -12.55
N GLU A 23 -1.31 -8.39 -13.45
CA GLU A 23 -2.26 -9.42 -13.89
C GLU A 23 -2.88 -10.19 -12.71
N GLN A 24 -2.11 -10.43 -11.65
CA GLN A 24 -2.60 -11.10 -10.44
C GLN A 24 -3.69 -10.32 -9.71
N ASP A 25 -3.70 -8.99 -9.79
CA ASP A 25 -4.75 -8.15 -9.18
C ASP A 25 -6.07 -8.30 -9.94
N LEU A 26 -6.00 -8.43 -11.26
CA LEU A 26 -7.16 -8.65 -12.13
C LEU A 26 -7.75 -10.05 -11.91
N ILE A 27 -6.89 -11.07 -11.86
CA ILE A 27 -7.30 -12.47 -11.61
C ILE A 27 -7.94 -12.58 -10.23
N ASN A 28 -7.38 -11.92 -9.22
CA ASN A 28 -7.82 -12.03 -7.83
C ASN A 28 -8.72 -10.87 -7.39
N LYS A 29 -9.36 -10.17 -8.33
CA LYS A 29 -10.11 -8.93 -8.04
C LYS A 29 -11.21 -9.09 -6.98
N ASP A 30 -11.79 -10.28 -6.88
CA ASP A 30 -12.87 -10.63 -5.94
C ASP A 30 -12.36 -11.33 -4.67
N TYR A 31 -11.05 -11.49 -4.51
CA TYR A 31 -10.41 -12.05 -3.31
C TYR A 31 -9.94 -10.94 -2.37
N GLN A 32 -9.75 -11.31 -1.09
CA GLN A 32 -9.20 -10.40 -0.08
C GLN A 32 -7.83 -9.89 -0.51
N ILE A 33 -7.63 -8.57 -0.38
CA ILE A 33 -6.32 -7.96 -0.61
C ILE A 33 -5.48 -8.07 0.66
N ASP A 34 -4.27 -8.59 0.52
CA ASP A 34 -3.28 -8.55 1.60
C ASP A 34 -2.53 -7.20 1.63
N ARG A 35 -1.96 -6.89 2.79
CA ARG A 35 -1.29 -5.60 3.01
C ARG A 35 -0.10 -5.38 2.08
N LYS A 36 0.65 -6.42 1.69
CA LYS A 36 1.77 -6.27 0.74
C LYS A 36 1.29 -5.90 -0.67
N ASN A 37 0.17 -6.44 -1.13
CA ASN A 37 -0.41 -6.09 -2.43
C ASN A 37 -1.00 -4.68 -2.38
N ALA A 38 -1.69 -4.32 -1.29
CA ALA A 38 -2.16 -2.95 -1.08
C ALA A 38 -1.00 -1.93 -1.10
N ALA A 39 0.10 -2.24 -0.41
CA ALA A 39 1.33 -1.45 -0.43
C ALA A 39 1.90 -1.26 -1.83
N ARG A 40 1.98 -2.34 -2.63
CA ARG A 40 2.43 -2.27 -4.03
C ARG A 40 1.50 -1.38 -4.86
N ILE A 41 0.20 -1.63 -4.84
CA ILE A 41 -0.80 -0.87 -5.60
C ILE A 41 -0.74 0.62 -5.23
N LEU A 42 -0.68 0.95 -3.94
CA LEU A 42 -0.55 2.34 -3.49
C LEU A 42 0.74 2.97 -3.98
N HIS A 43 1.88 2.28 -3.85
CA HIS A 43 3.15 2.83 -4.32
C HIS A 43 3.11 3.10 -5.84
N MET A 44 2.59 2.14 -6.62
CA MET A 44 2.47 2.29 -8.06
C MET A 44 1.48 3.38 -8.46
N TYR A 45 0.39 3.55 -7.72
CA TYR A 45 -0.54 4.68 -7.90
C TYR A 45 0.14 6.03 -7.65
N LEU A 46 0.91 6.17 -6.57
CA LEU A 46 1.67 7.38 -6.29
C LEU A 46 2.64 7.70 -7.43
N LEU A 47 3.40 6.70 -7.89
CA LEU A 47 4.45 6.89 -8.88
C LEU A 47 3.91 7.15 -10.29
N ASN A 48 2.98 6.31 -10.74
CA ASN A 48 2.57 6.29 -12.15
C ASN A 48 1.34 7.16 -12.43
N GLU A 49 0.40 7.24 -11.48
CA GLU A 49 -0.79 8.09 -11.67
C GLU A 49 -0.54 9.51 -11.16
N LEU A 50 0.03 9.65 -9.97
CA LEU A 50 0.22 10.96 -9.33
C LEU A 50 1.59 11.58 -9.59
N SER A 51 2.50 10.89 -10.29
CA SER A 51 3.87 11.35 -10.58
C SER A 51 4.69 11.73 -9.32
N ILE A 52 4.34 11.16 -8.17
CA ILE A 52 5.03 11.38 -6.90
C ILE A 52 6.27 10.48 -6.86
N LYS A 53 7.44 11.11 -6.86
CA LYS A 53 8.74 10.40 -6.84
C LYS A 53 8.98 9.70 -5.50
N ASP A 54 9.64 8.55 -5.57
CA ASP A 54 10.16 7.79 -4.44
C ASP A 54 10.95 8.64 -3.44
N VAL A 55 10.76 8.32 -2.15
CA VAL A 55 11.68 8.73 -1.09
C VAL A 55 13.03 8.08 -1.35
N LYS A 56 14.09 8.89 -1.44
CA LYS A 56 15.44 8.41 -1.78
C LYS A 56 16.06 7.54 -0.70
N ASP A 57 15.86 7.90 0.57
CA ASP A 57 16.38 7.17 1.71
C ASP A 57 15.27 6.40 2.39
N ILE A 58 15.27 5.08 2.19
CA ILE A 58 14.31 4.18 2.80
C ILE A 58 14.77 3.57 4.13
N THR A 59 16.00 3.89 4.58
CA THR A 59 16.56 3.31 5.82
C THR A 59 15.72 3.55 7.08
N PRO A 60 14.94 4.64 7.23
CA PRO A 60 14.07 4.77 8.40
C PRO A 60 12.94 3.73 8.46
N ALA A 61 12.63 3.06 7.34
CA ALA A 61 11.67 1.94 7.31
C ALA A 61 12.25 0.65 7.92
N TYR A 62 13.56 0.55 8.14
CA TYR A 62 14.21 -0.68 8.61
C TYR A 62 13.85 -1.06 10.05
N VAL A 63 13.11 -0.20 10.74
CA VAL A 63 12.46 -0.52 12.02
C VAL A 63 11.38 -1.60 11.88
N ILE A 64 10.83 -1.79 10.68
CA ILE A 64 9.86 -2.84 10.36
C ILE A 64 10.59 -4.17 10.24
N LYS A 65 10.30 -5.09 11.16
CA LYS A 65 11.06 -6.34 11.33
C LYS A 65 10.93 -7.30 10.14
N ASP A 66 9.74 -7.39 9.56
CA ASP A 66 9.40 -8.25 8.42
C ASP A 66 9.55 -7.54 7.06
N LEU A 67 10.15 -6.34 7.01
CA LEU A 67 10.27 -5.54 5.79
C LEU A 67 10.92 -6.32 4.63
N PHE A 68 11.87 -7.19 4.95
CA PHE A 68 12.67 -7.92 3.97
C PHE A 68 12.26 -9.39 3.79
N ASP A 69 11.19 -9.84 4.46
CA ASP A 69 10.67 -11.21 4.31
C ASP A 69 10.15 -11.43 2.87
N CYS A 70 9.67 -10.36 2.23
CA CYS A 70 9.44 -10.29 0.78
C CYS A 70 10.35 -9.21 0.15
N ARG A 71 11.48 -9.64 -0.43
CA ARG A 71 12.47 -8.71 -1.03
C ARG A 71 11.90 -7.83 -2.14
N VAL A 72 11.00 -8.37 -2.98
CA VAL A 72 10.35 -7.60 -4.05
C VAL A 72 9.33 -6.61 -3.51
N CYS A 73 8.76 -6.86 -2.33
CA CYS A 73 7.79 -5.98 -1.69
C CYS A 73 8.46 -4.86 -0.88
N ALA A 74 9.72 -5.05 -0.44
CA ALA A 74 10.39 -4.19 0.53
C ALA A 74 10.40 -2.70 0.14
N ASN A 75 10.69 -2.36 -1.13
CA ASN A 75 10.65 -0.96 -1.56
C ASN A 75 9.23 -0.39 -1.50
N HIS A 76 8.23 -1.11 -2.00
CA HIS A 76 6.84 -0.67 -1.93
C HIS A 76 6.44 -0.40 -0.48
N ILE A 77 6.70 -1.34 0.43
CA ILE A 77 6.40 -1.25 1.87
C ILE A 77 7.08 -0.05 2.52
N ALA A 78 8.35 0.19 2.21
CA ALA A 78 9.05 1.35 2.74
C ALA A 78 8.46 2.67 2.23
N GLN A 79 8.12 2.75 0.94
CA GLN A 79 7.61 3.98 0.33
C GLN A 79 6.27 4.42 0.93
N ILE A 80 5.33 3.49 1.15
CA ILE A 80 4.03 3.87 1.73
C ILE A 80 4.11 4.02 3.26
N TYR A 81 4.97 3.28 3.96
CA TYR A 81 5.24 3.48 5.39
C TYR A 81 5.82 4.87 5.68
N LEU A 82 6.86 5.28 4.94
CA LEU A 82 7.53 6.57 5.17
C LEU A 82 6.63 7.78 4.85
N ARG A 83 5.58 7.56 4.08
CA ARG A 83 4.52 8.55 3.80
C ARG A 83 3.37 8.48 4.81
N GLY A 84 3.46 7.56 5.77
CA GLY A 84 2.42 7.30 6.76
C GLY A 84 1.16 6.66 6.18
N LEU A 85 1.13 6.25 4.91
CA LEU A 85 -0.12 5.76 4.28
C LEU A 85 -0.58 4.44 4.90
N MET A 86 0.34 3.53 5.21
CA MET A 86 0.05 2.28 5.92
C MET A 86 0.98 2.14 7.12
N GLU A 87 0.40 1.96 8.30
CA GLU A 87 1.13 1.85 9.57
C GLU A 87 1.46 0.37 9.88
N PRO A 88 2.62 0.07 10.49
CA PRO A 88 2.93 -1.26 10.97
C PRO A 88 2.13 -1.59 12.23
N ILE A 89 1.91 -2.88 12.47
CA ILE A 89 1.38 -3.42 13.72
C ILE A 89 2.49 -3.46 14.76
N LYS A 90 2.22 -2.93 15.96
CA LYS A 90 3.15 -2.97 17.09
C LYS A 90 2.79 -4.10 18.05
N ILE A 91 3.73 -5.03 18.25
CA ILE A 91 3.64 -6.15 19.19
C ILE A 91 4.74 -5.98 20.23
N GLY A 92 4.42 -5.34 21.36
CA GLY A 92 5.42 -4.93 22.36
C GLY A 92 6.37 -3.89 21.78
N GLU A 93 7.66 -4.22 21.69
CA GLU A 93 8.70 -3.37 21.08
C GLU A 93 8.92 -3.66 19.59
N ILE A 94 8.27 -4.69 19.05
CA ILE A 94 8.45 -5.11 17.66
C ILE A 94 7.42 -4.39 16.78
N CYS A 95 7.88 -3.83 15.65
CA CYS A 95 7.02 -3.36 14.57
C CYS A 95 7.05 -4.38 13.42
N ILE A 96 5.89 -4.85 12.98
CA ILE A 96 5.73 -5.69 11.79
C ILE A 96 4.77 -5.00 10.82
N PHE A 97 5.03 -5.10 9.52
CA PHE A 97 4.10 -4.63 8.51
C PHE A 97 2.90 -5.56 8.39
N ASP A 98 3.06 -6.85 8.73
CA ASP A 98 2.04 -7.89 8.57
C ASP A 98 1.68 -8.10 7.10
N LEU A 99 2.67 -8.57 6.33
CA LEU A 99 2.60 -8.75 4.86
C LEU A 99 1.31 -9.42 4.37
N HIS A 100 0.78 -10.38 5.14
CA HIS A 100 -0.36 -11.21 4.79
C HIS A 100 -1.65 -10.83 5.52
N GLY A 101 -1.62 -9.79 6.35
CA GLY A 101 -2.81 -9.28 7.00
C GLY A 101 -3.80 -8.69 6.00
N ASP A 102 -5.08 -8.68 6.37
CA ASP A 102 -6.15 -8.11 5.56
C ASP A 102 -6.19 -6.59 5.70
N VAL A 103 -6.55 -5.88 4.63
CA VAL A 103 -6.90 -4.46 4.69
C VAL A 103 -8.37 -4.29 5.06
N ASN A 104 -8.66 -3.55 6.13
CA ASN A 104 -10.02 -3.28 6.62
C ASN A 104 -10.50 -1.85 6.30
N ASP A 105 -11.79 -1.59 6.51
CA ASP A 105 -12.44 -0.31 6.17
C ASP A 105 -11.83 0.90 6.87
N GLU A 106 -11.36 0.72 8.11
CA GLU A 106 -10.71 1.80 8.86
C GLU A 106 -9.32 2.11 8.28
N GLU A 107 -8.57 1.08 7.86
CA GLU A 107 -7.28 1.27 7.21
C GLU A 107 -7.41 2.01 5.87
N ILE A 108 -8.33 1.62 4.98
CA ILE A 108 -8.51 2.34 3.71
C ILE A 108 -9.00 3.77 3.91
N LYS A 109 -9.84 4.01 4.91
CA LYS A 109 -10.28 5.37 5.27
C LYS A 109 -9.11 6.24 5.71
N ASN A 110 -8.21 5.68 6.53
CA ASN A 110 -6.99 6.36 6.97
C ASN A 110 -6.03 6.62 5.80
N ILE A 111 -5.85 5.65 4.91
CA ILE A 111 -5.08 5.83 3.66
C ILE A 111 -5.63 7.00 2.86
N LYS A 112 -6.95 7.06 2.61
CA LYS A 112 -7.58 8.15 1.85
C LYS A 112 -7.39 9.53 2.50
N CYS A 113 -7.51 9.60 3.82
CA CYS A 113 -7.32 10.84 4.57
C CYS A 113 -5.88 11.35 4.46
N LYS A 114 -4.88 10.46 4.55
CA LYS A 114 -3.48 10.85 4.42
C LYS A 114 -3.08 11.13 2.97
N LEU A 115 -3.62 10.37 2.02
CA LEU A 115 -3.40 10.57 0.59
C LEU A 115 -3.91 11.93 0.11
N SER A 116 -5.08 12.37 0.57
CA SER A 116 -5.58 13.71 0.23
C SER A 116 -4.69 14.82 0.78
N ALA A 117 -4.05 14.62 1.94
CA ALA A 117 -3.07 15.57 2.46
C ALA A 117 -1.81 15.65 1.58
N ILE A 118 -1.35 14.52 1.03
CA ILE A 118 -0.19 14.45 0.11
C ILE A 118 -0.50 15.12 -1.24
N ILE A 119 -1.71 14.93 -1.78
CA ILE A 119 -2.09 15.49 -3.08
C ILE A 119 -2.24 17.02 -3.01
N ASN A 120 -2.62 17.56 -1.85
CA ASN A 120 -2.85 19.00 -1.67
C ASN A 120 -1.61 19.78 -1.21
N THR A 121 -0.44 19.13 -1.08
CA THR A 121 0.86 19.77 -0.79
C THR A 121 1.68 20.02 -2.04
#